data_AF-A0A8T4L381-F1
#
_entry.id   AF-A0A8T4L381-F1
#
_cell.length_a   1.000
_cell.length_b   1.000
_cell.length_c   1.000
_cell.angle_alpha   90.00
_cell.angle_beta   90.00
_cell.angle_gamma   90.00
#
_symmetry.space_group_name_H-M   'P 1'
#
loop_
_entity.id
_entity.type
_entity.pdbx_description
1 polymer ?
#
loop_
_entity_poly.entity_id
_entity_poly.type
_entity_poly.pdbx_seq_one_letter_code
_entity_poly.pdbx_strand_id
1 'polypeptide(L)' 'MTAKQPHLQIKKCANFHYTLKDQCPICSLTTNKARPPRFSTIDKHADKRRKELYTQE' A
#
# COMPACT_ATOMS: atom_id res chain seq x y z
N MET A 1 19.19 27.64 1.21
CA MET A 1 18.57 26.50 1.93
C MET A 1 17.61 25.83 0.95
N THR A 2 18.03 24.80 0.23
CA THR A 2 17.18 24.12 -0.75
C THR A 2 16.23 23.17 -0.02
N ALA A 3 14.92 23.37 -0.19
CA ALA A 3 13.92 22.48 0.38
C ALA A 3 14.09 21.07 -0.22
N LYS A 4 14.26 20.06 0.64
CA LYS A 4 14.36 18.66 0.24
C LYS A 4 13.01 18.25 -0.36
N GLN A 5 12.98 17.93 -1.65
CA GLN A 5 11.73 17.52 -2.31
C GLN A 5 11.15 16.27 -1.62
N PRO A 6 9.84 16.20 -1.37
CA PRO A 6 9.22 15.03 -0.79
C PRO A 6 9.36 13.84 -1.75
N HIS A 7 9.71 12.68 -1.20
CA HIS A 7 9.85 11.46 -1.99
C HIS A 7 8.50 11.05 -2.58
N LEU A 8 8.27 11.34 -3.86
CA LEU A 8 7.05 10.97 -4.57
C LEU A 8 6.95 9.44 -4.65
N GLN A 9 5.92 8.86 -4.03
CA GLN A 9 5.65 7.42 -4.06
C GLN A 9 4.49 7.14 -5.02
N ILE A 10 4.67 6.17 -5.91
CA ILE A 10 3.60 5.69 -6.79
C ILE A 10 2.52 5.00 -5.96
N LYS A 11 1.28 5.45 -6.12
CA LYS A 11 0.08 4.89 -5.49
C LYS A 11 -0.86 4.31 -6.54
N LYS A 12 -1.74 3.42 -6.10
CA LYS A 12 -2.73 2.74 -6.92
C LYS A 12 -4.09 2.80 -6.25
N CYS A 13 -5.11 3.12 -7.03
CA CYS A 13 -6.51 3.05 -6.63
C CYS A 13 -7.02 1.60 -6.68
N ALA A 14 -8.05 1.28 -5.90
CA ALA A 14 -8.74 -0.02 -5.96
C ALA A 14 -9.22 -0.38 -7.38
N ASN A 15 -9.62 0.61 -8.18
CA ASN A 15 -10.00 0.46 -9.59
C ASN A 15 -8.79 0.45 -10.55
N PHE A 16 -7.62 0.02 -10.08
CA PHE A 16 -6.39 -0.22 -10.85
C PHE A 16 -5.70 0.98 -11.51
N HIS A 17 -6.16 2.22 -11.30
CA HIS A 17 -5.48 3.42 -11.79
C HIS A 17 -4.29 3.85 -10.92
N TYR A 18 -3.18 4.24 -11.55
CA TYR A 18 -1.98 4.76 -10.88
C TYR A 18 -2.02 6.28 -10.72
N THR A 19 -1.50 6.78 -9.60
CA THR A 19 -1.44 8.22 -9.31
C THR A 19 -0.37 8.52 -8.24
N LEU A 20 0.03 9.78 -8.12
CA LEU A 20 0.86 10.29 -7.03
C LEU A 20 0.03 10.95 -5.92
N LYS A 21 -1.26 11.22 -6.18
CA LYS A 21 -2.20 11.84 -5.25
C LYS A 21 -2.74 10.82 -4.24
N ASP A 22 -3.14 11.28 -3.06
CA ASP A 22 -3.81 10.46 -2.04
C ASP A 22 -5.23 10.02 -2.44
N GLN A 23 -5.87 10.77 -3.36
CA GLN A 23 -7.17 10.44 -3.91
C GLN A 23 -7.09 10.19 -5.41
N CYS A 24 -7.85 9.21 -5.88
CA CYS A 24 -7.95 8.90 -7.29
C CYS A 24 -8.63 10.06 -8.04
N PRO A 25 -8.02 10.62 -9.10
CA PRO A 25 -8.64 11.71 -9.86
C PRO A 25 -9.86 11.27 -10.69
N ILE A 26 -10.13 9.97 -10.80
CA ILE A 26 -11.22 9.42 -11.62
C ILE A 26 -12.43 9.04 -10.74
N CYS A 27 -12.20 8.33 -9.64
CA CYS A 27 -13.27 7.80 -8.79
C CYS A 27 -13.22 8.28 -7.34
N SER A 28 -12.35 9.26 -7.03
CA SER A 28 -12.18 9.89 -5.71
C SER A 28 -11.88 8.95 -4.51
N LEU A 29 -11.76 7.64 -4.75
CA LEU A 29 -11.31 6.66 -3.76
C LEU A 29 -9.89 6.94 -3.27
N THR A 30 -9.62 6.58 -2.03
CA THR A 30 -8.28 6.63 -1.44
C THR A 30 -7.33 5.72 -2.20
N THR A 31 -6.09 6.19 -2.39
CA THR A 31 -5.06 5.44 -3.11
C THR A 31 -4.09 4.81 -2.11
N ASN A 32 -3.70 3.57 -2.38
CA ASN A 32 -2.78 2.80 -1.54
C ASN A 32 -1.40 2.74 -2.20
N LYS A 33 -0.36 2.43 -1.43
CA LYS A 33 0.98 2.22 -1.99
C LYS A 33 0.94 1.14 -3.06
N ALA A 34 1.48 1.44 -4.24
CA ALA A 34 1.45 0.49 -5.36
C ALA A 34 2.41 -0.70 -5.14
N ARG A 35 3.54 -0.46 -4.45
CA ARG A 35 4.54 -1.49 -4.18
C ARG A 35 4.05 -2.41 -3.05
N PRO A 36 4.18 -3.74 -3.19
CA PRO A 36 3.85 -4.66 -2.10
C PRO A 36 4.73 -4.41 -0.86
N PRO A 37 4.28 -4.84 0.33
CA PRO A 37 5.11 -4.86 1.52
C PRO A 37 6.35 -5.73 1.28
N ARG A 38 7.45 -5.39 1.96
CA ARG A 38 8.68 -6.19 1.86
C ARG A 38 8.48 -7.53 2.54
N PHE A 39 8.92 -8.60 1.88
CA PHE A 39 9.00 -9.93 2.48
C PHE A 39 10.27 -10.08 3.33
N SER A 40 10.20 -10.85 4.40
CA SER A 40 11.32 -11.19 5.27
C SER A 40 11.32 -12.69 5.52
N THR A 41 12.48 -13.33 5.50
CA THR A 41 12.62 -14.77 5.77
C THR A 41 12.25 -15.14 7.20
N ILE A 42 12.42 -14.21 8.15
CA ILE A 42 12.13 -14.44 9.57
C ILE A 42 10.64 -14.21 9.90
N ASP A 43 9.92 -13.44 9.08
CA ASP A 43 8.56 -12.92 9.30
C ASP A 43 7.86 -13.35 10.61
N LYS A 44 8.11 -12.57 11.67
CA LYS A 44 7.58 -12.82 13.03
C LYS A 44 6.05 -12.84 13.11
N HIS A 45 5.36 -12.33 12.09
CA HIS A 45 3.90 -12.19 12.07
C HIS A 45 3.22 -13.12 11.06
N ALA A 46 3.96 -14.04 10.44
CA ALA A 46 3.43 -14.95 9.43
C ALA A 46 2.26 -15.80 9.98
N ASP A 47 2.39 -16.35 11.18
CA ASP A 47 1.35 -17.19 11.78
C ASP A 47 0.08 -16.41 12.10
N LYS A 48 0.23 -15.21 12.66
CA LYS A 48 -0.91 -14.32 12.92
C LYS A 48 -1.64 -13.96 11.63
N ARG A 49 -0.90 -13.53 10.61
CA ARG A 49 -1.47 -13.16 9.30
C ARG A 49 -2.16 -14.34 8.62
N ARG A 50 -1.65 -15.57 8.77
CA ARG A 50 -2.31 -16.78 8.25
C ARG A 50 -3.60 -17.11 9.00
N LYS A 51 -3.60 -17.07 10.33
CA LYS A 51 -4.80 -17.31 11.15
C LYS A 51 -5.92 -16.33 10.79
N GLU A 52 -5.58 -15.05 10.67
CA GLU A 52 -6.57 -14.00 10.32
C GLU A 52 -7.22 -14.20 8.95
N LEU A 53 -6.51 -14.79 7.97
CA LEU A 53 -7.03 -15.01 6.62
C LEU A 53 -7.87 -16.29 6.47
N TYR A 54 -7.54 -17.34 7.22
CA TYR A 54 -8.10 -18.68 7.00
C TYR A 54 -8.99 -19.18 8.14
N THR A 55 -8.85 -18.64 9.34
CA THR A 55 -9.75 -18.98 10.44
C THR A 55 -10.99 -18.09 10.32
N GLN A 56 -12.03 -18.61 9.66
CA GLN A 56 -13.38 -18.06 9.81
C GLN A 56 -13.99 -18.68 11.07
N GLU A 57 -14.23 -17.88 12.10
CA GLU A 57 -15.12 -18.23 13.21
C GLU A 57 -16.57 -17.95 12.84
#